data_AF-A0A257ELL5-F1
#
_entry.id   AF-A0A257ELL5-F1
#
_cell.length_a   1.000
_cell.length_b   1.000
_cell.length_c   1.000
_cell.angle_alpha   90.00
_cell.angle_beta   90.00
_cell.angle_gamma   90.00
#
_symmetry.space_group_name_H-M   'P 1'
#
loop_
_entity.id
_entity.type
_entity.pdbx_description
1 polymer ?
#
loop_
_entity_poly.entity_id
_entity_poly.type
_entity_poly.pdbx_seq_one_letter_code
_entity_poly.pdbx_strand_id
1 'polypeptide(L)'
;MSFLNPPQAEVRRRRLMIGGASFLITGTVVVMFLIESRYGYSKPDPRLIFVQSWSADRTRADTLADRAATKAAQEAKLAESRRYIATLTGKKKADAQGQYDEYVKGGGADKDIPYVPARPPVTVVQAGEVPVL
;
A
#
# COMPACT_ATOMS: atom_id res chain seq x y z
N MET A 1 -44.19 -5.15 36.30
CA MET A 1 -44.45 -5.42 34.87
C MET A 1 -43.86 -6.78 34.52
N SER A 2 -44.65 -7.69 33.92
CA SER A 2 -44.18 -9.04 33.57
C SER A 2 -43.47 -9.01 32.22
N PHE A 3 -42.25 -9.56 32.14
CA PHE A 3 -41.49 -9.73 30.90
C PHE A 3 -42.21 -10.61 29.86
N LEU A 4 -43.23 -11.36 30.29
CA LEU A 4 -44.03 -12.25 29.44
C LEU A 4 -45.11 -11.52 28.64
N ASN A 5 -45.46 -10.27 28.99
CA ASN A 5 -46.49 -9.49 28.30
C ASN A 5 -46.09 -8.00 28.19
N PRO A 6 -45.19 -7.65 27.25
CA PRO A 6 -44.83 -6.26 26.99
C PRO A 6 -46.01 -5.48 26.38
N PRO A 7 -46.13 -4.16 26.65
CA PRO A 7 -47.12 -3.30 26.03
C PRO A 7 -47.04 -3.33 24.49
N GLN A 8 -48.19 -3.38 23.81
CA GLN A 8 -48.31 -3.42 22.34
C GLN A 8 -47.49 -2.31 21.64
N ALA A 9 -47.41 -1.12 22.24
CA ALA A 9 -46.63 0.01 21.73
C ALA A 9 -45.12 -0.29 21.70
N GLU A 10 -44.61 -1.01 22.70
CA GLU A 10 -43.19 -1.36 22.82
C GLU A 10 -42.81 -2.45 21.82
N VAL A 11 -43.70 -3.44 21.62
CA VAL A 11 -43.55 -4.48 20.58
C VAL A 11 -43.54 -3.85 19.18
N ARG A 12 -44.43 -2.90 18.90
CA ARG A 12 -44.50 -2.19 17.61
C ARG A 12 -43.23 -1.37 17.35
N ARG A 13 -42.75 -0.62 18.34
CA ARG A 13 -41.51 0.16 18.25
C ARG A 13 -40.30 -0.75 17.97
N ARG A 14 -40.19 -1.87 18.68
CA ARG A 14 -39.09 -2.83 18.49
C ARG A 14 -39.12 -3.46 17.10
N ARG A 15 -40.31 -3.83 16.59
CA ARG A 15 -40.47 -4.34 15.22
C ARG A 15 -40.04 -3.32 14.17
N LEU A 16 -40.41 -2.05 14.34
CA LEU A 16 -40.00 -0.98 13.42
C LEU A 16 -38.50 -0.73 13.46
N MET A 17 -37.88 -0.76 14.65
CA MET A 17 -36.42 -0.63 14.77
C MET A 17 -35.69 -1.78 14.12
N ILE A 18 -36.10 -3.02 14.37
CA ILE A 18 -35.45 -4.21 13.80
C ILE A 18 -35.67 -4.26 12.29
N GLY A 19 -36.91 -4.05 11.82
CA GLY A 19 -37.21 -4.03 10.39
C GLY A 19 -36.47 -2.91 9.65
N GLY A 20 -36.43 -1.71 10.24
CA GLY A 20 -35.68 -0.58 9.69
C GLY A 20 -34.18 -0.82 9.65
N ALA A 21 -33.60 -1.38 10.73
CA ALA A 21 -32.18 -1.71 10.79
C ALA A 21 -31.79 -2.79 9.75
N SER A 22 -32.61 -3.84 9.62
CA SER A 22 -32.37 -4.88 8.62
C SER A 22 -32.41 -4.33 7.19
N PHE A 23 -33.38 -3.47 6.89
CA PHE A 23 -33.46 -2.81 5.58
C PHE A 23 -32.25 -1.91 5.31
N LEU A 24 -31.82 -1.12 6.29
CA LEU A 24 -30.66 -0.25 6.17
C LEU A 24 -29.38 -1.04 5.92
N ILE A 25 -29.10 -2.07 6.72
CA ILE A 25 -27.89 -2.90 6.57
C ILE A 25 -27.86 -3.54 5.18
N THR A 26 -28.99 -4.10 4.75
CA THR A 26 -29.11 -4.74 3.43
C THR A 26 -28.90 -3.72 2.31
N GLY A 27 -29.52 -2.54 2.42
CA GLY A 27 -29.35 -1.45 1.48
C GLY A 27 -27.90 -0.96 1.39
N THR A 28 -27.21 -0.84 2.52
CA THR A 28 -25.80 -0.45 2.57
C THR A 28 -24.92 -1.45 1.81
N VAL A 29 -25.11 -2.75 2.01
CA VAL A 29 -24.34 -3.78 1.30
C VAL A 29 -24.56 -3.69 -0.22
N VAL A 30 -25.81 -3.55 -0.66
CA VAL A 30 -26.14 -3.42 -2.09
C VAL A 30 -25.51 -2.16 -2.69
N VAL A 31 -25.61 -1.01 -2.01
CA VAL A 31 -25.01 0.25 -2.46
C VAL A 31 -23.49 0.12 -2.55
N MET A 32 -22.86 -0.51 -1.56
CA MET A 32 -21.41 -0.71 -1.53
C MET A 32 -20.95 -1.59 -2.71
N PHE A 33 -21.68 -2.67 -3.02
CA PHE A 33 -21.46 -3.48 -4.22
C PHE A 33 -21.63 -2.70 -5.53
N LEU A 34 -22.63 -1.82 -5.62
CA LEU A 34 -22.84 -0.98 -6.81
C LEU A 34 -21.69 0.03 -7.00
N ILE A 35 -21.22 0.62 -5.90
CA ILE A 35 -20.05 1.53 -5.92
C ILE A 35 -18.80 0.76 -6.37
N GLU A 36 -18.52 -0.39 -5.77
CA GLU A 36 -17.36 -1.23 -6.15
C GLU A 36 -17.45 -1.73 -7.60
N SER A 37 -18.65 -2.07 -8.08
CA SER A 37 -18.88 -2.47 -9.48
C SER A 37 -18.60 -1.32 -10.46
N ARG A 38 -19.01 -0.09 -10.12
CA ARG A 38 -18.88 1.07 -11.02
C ARG A 38 -17.48 1.68 -11.02
N TYR A 39 -16.82 1.71 -9.86
CA TYR A 39 -15.55 2.41 -9.64
C TYR A 39 -14.36 1.47 -9.42
N GLY A 40 -14.58 0.15 -9.44
CA GLY A 40 -13.57 -0.84 -9.14
C GLY A 40 -13.39 -1.06 -7.64
N TYR A 41 -12.71 -2.16 -7.30
CA TYR A 41 -12.39 -2.50 -5.91
C TYR A 41 -11.40 -1.49 -5.34
N SER A 42 -11.82 -0.74 -4.31
CA SER A 42 -10.93 0.16 -3.56
C SER A 42 -10.05 -0.63 -2.58
N LYS A 43 -9.26 -1.59 -3.08
CA LYS A 43 -8.19 -2.17 -2.28
C LYS A 43 -7.01 -1.20 -2.30
N PRO A 44 -6.35 -0.91 -1.16
CA PRO A 44 -4.98 -0.47 -1.23
C PRO A 44 -4.23 -1.59 -1.95
N ASP A 45 -3.61 -1.28 -3.10
CA ASP A 45 -2.77 -2.23 -3.80
C ASP A 45 -1.82 -2.87 -2.78
N PRO A 46 -1.80 -4.20 -2.63
CA PRO A 46 -0.90 -4.86 -1.71
C PRO A 46 0.52 -4.52 -2.18
N ARG A 47 1.16 -3.57 -1.49
CA ARG A 47 2.59 -3.33 -1.66
C ARG A 47 3.28 -4.60 -1.19
N LEU A 48 3.76 -5.40 -2.14
CA LEU A 48 4.70 -6.50 -1.88
C LEU A 48 5.97 -5.88 -1.29
N ILE A 49 5.98 -5.70 0.03
CA ILE A 49 7.20 -5.40 0.78
C ILE A 49 7.94 -6.73 0.85
N PHE A 50 8.88 -6.94 -0.06
CA PHE A 50 9.85 -8.02 0.09
C PHE A 50 10.54 -7.82 1.43
N VAL A 51 10.17 -8.65 2.41
CA VAL A 51 10.89 -8.72 3.68
C VAL A 51 12.28 -9.20 3.31
N GLN A 52 13.24 -8.29 3.34
CA GLN A 52 14.61 -8.59 2.93
C GLN A 52 15.14 -9.71 3.83
N SER A 53 15.47 -10.86 3.24
CA SER A 53 16.23 -11.88 3.93
C SER A 53 17.70 -11.43 3.97
N TRP A 54 18.21 -11.15 5.16
CA TRP A 54 19.62 -10.87 5.38
C TRP A 54 20.30 -12.11 5.94
N SER A 55 21.54 -12.36 5.51
CA SER A 55 22.37 -13.40 6.14
C SER A 55 22.57 -13.08 7.62
N ALA A 56 22.59 -14.13 8.46
CA ALA A 56 22.87 -13.99 9.88
C ALA A 56 24.28 -13.41 10.15
N ASP A 57 25.22 -13.61 9.23
CA ASP A 57 26.61 -13.16 9.35
C ASP A 57 26.85 -11.72 8.84
N ARG A 58 25.78 -10.93 8.63
CA ARG A 58 25.88 -9.59 8.06
C ARG A 58 26.73 -8.67 8.94
N THR A 59 27.74 -8.04 8.35
CA THR A 59 28.61 -7.10 9.07
C THR A 59 28.10 -5.66 8.96
N ARG A 60 28.56 -4.79 9.87
CA ARG A 60 28.30 -3.35 9.80
C ARG A 60 28.77 -2.74 8.47
N ALA A 61 29.87 -3.25 7.91
CA ALA A 61 30.39 -2.80 6.62
C ALA A 61 29.39 -3.09 5.48
N ASP A 62 28.76 -4.27 5.48
CA ASP A 62 27.75 -4.63 4.48
C ASP A 62 26.52 -3.70 4.57
N THR A 63 26.08 -3.36 5.78
CA THR A 63 24.96 -2.41 5.96
C THR A 63 25.25 -1.01 5.41
N LEU A 64 26.51 -0.54 5.54
CA LEU A 64 26.92 0.76 5.04
C LEU A 64 27.04 0.75 3.51
N ALA A 65 27.54 -0.33 2.93
CA ALA A 65 27.61 -0.53 1.49
C ALA A 65 26.21 -0.51 0.85
N ASP A 66 25.26 -1.23 1.46
CA ASP A 66 23.88 -1.29 0.96
C ASP A 66 23.15 0.06 1.08
N ARG A 67 23.39 0.81 2.18
CA ARG A 67 22.89 2.18 2.32
C ARG A 67 23.47 3.10 1.26
N ALA A 68 24.76 2.99 0.97
CA ALA A 68 25.41 3.77 -0.07
C ALA A 68 24.85 3.44 -1.46
N ALA A 69 24.64 2.15 -1.77
CA ALA A 69 24.04 1.71 -3.03
C ALA A 69 22.61 2.21 -3.20
N THR A 70 21.79 2.11 -2.14
CA THR A 70 20.41 2.61 -2.15
C THR A 70 20.38 4.14 -2.35
N LYS A 71 21.25 4.88 -1.64
CA LYS A 71 21.37 6.33 -1.82
C LYS A 71 21.80 6.71 -3.23
N ALA A 72 22.76 6.00 -3.82
CA ALA A 72 23.20 6.24 -5.19
C ALA A 72 22.06 5.99 -6.21
N ALA A 73 21.26 4.94 -6.00
CA ALA A 73 20.09 4.66 -6.83
C ALA A 73 19.02 5.76 -6.72
N GLN A 74 18.79 6.27 -5.51
CA GLN A 74 17.89 7.41 -5.29
C GLN A 74 18.35 8.65 -6.05
N GLU A 75 19.63 9.01 -5.92
CA GLU A 75 20.21 10.17 -6.58
C GLU A 75 20.17 10.05 -8.11
N ALA A 76 20.42 8.85 -8.65
CA ALA A 76 20.35 8.59 -10.09
C ALA A 76 18.93 8.79 -10.64
N LYS A 77 17.90 8.31 -9.93
CA LYS A 77 16.50 8.50 -10.33
C LYS A 77 16.07 9.96 -10.29
N LEU A 78 16.44 10.69 -9.23
CA LEU A 78 16.19 12.11 -9.15
C LEU A 78 16.91 12.90 -10.26
N ALA A 79 18.13 12.50 -10.62
CA ALA A 79 18.87 13.10 -11.72
C ALA A 79 18.21 12.83 -13.09
N GLU A 80 17.67 11.62 -13.29
CA GLU A 80 16.90 11.26 -14.48
C GLU A 80 15.64 12.13 -14.61
N SER A 81 14.88 12.30 -13.52
CA SER A 81 13.71 13.20 -13.50
C SER A 81 14.09 14.64 -13.82
N ARG A 82 15.17 15.17 -13.24
CA ARG A 82 15.67 16.53 -13.54
C ARG A 82 16.07 16.68 -15.01
N ARG A 83 16.74 15.68 -15.59
CA ARG A 83 17.09 15.67 -17.02
C ARG A 83 15.84 15.68 -17.88
N TYR A 84 14.84 14.87 -17.56
CA TYR A 84 13.56 14.85 -18.27
C TYR A 84 12.87 16.21 -18.23
N ILE A 85 12.75 16.83 -17.05
CA ILE A 85 12.14 18.16 -16.90
C ILE A 85 12.90 19.21 -17.73
N ALA A 86 14.23 19.12 -17.81
CA ALA A 86 15.03 20.02 -18.63
C ALA A 86 14.72 19.93 -20.14
N THR A 87 14.22 18.78 -20.62
CA THR A 87 13.80 18.62 -22.03
C THR A 87 12.44 19.25 -22.34
N LEU A 88 11.64 19.59 -21.31
CA LEU A 88 10.32 20.18 -21.47
C LEU A 88 10.40 21.71 -21.57
N THR A 89 9.42 22.33 -22.22
CA THR A 89 9.31 23.79 -22.36
C THR A 89 7.90 24.30 -22.06
N GLY A 90 7.79 25.58 -21.73
CA GLY A 90 6.52 26.26 -21.45
C GLY A 90 5.76 25.66 -20.26
N LYS A 91 4.43 25.55 -20.39
CA LYS A 91 3.54 25.06 -19.33
C LYS A 91 3.88 23.63 -18.88
N LYS A 92 4.26 22.74 -19.81
CA LYS A 92 4.64 21.36 -19.49
C LYS A 92 5.84 21.28 -18.55
N LYS A 93 6.79 22.20 -18.68
CA LYS A 93 7.95 22.29 -17.79
C LYS A 93 7.53 22.75 -16.39
N ALA A 94 6.68 23.77 -16.30
CA ALA A 94 6.20 24.29 -15.02
C ALA A 94 5.41 23.23 -14.24
N ASP A 95 4.51 22.52 -14.92
CA ASP A 95 3.72 21.45 -14.31
C ASP A 95 4.61 20.27 -13.87
N ALA A 96 5.57 19.85 -14.69
CA ALA A 96 6.51 18.78 -14.34
C ALA A 96 7.47 19.17 -13.20
N GLN A 97 7.89 20.43 -13.13
CA GLN A 97 8.67 20.95 -12.02
C GLN A 97 7.86 20.96 -10.72
N GLY A 98 6.59 21.39 -10.77
CA GLY A 98 5.71 21.37 -9.61
C GLY A 98 5.49 19.95 -9.06
N GLN A 99 5.27 18.96 -9.94
CA GLN A 99 5.17 17.56 -9.54
C GLN A 99 6.46 17.03 -8.90
N TYR A 100 7.61 17.41 -9.45
CA TYR A 100 8.91 17.05 -8.87
C TYR A 100 9.13 17.70 -7.50
N ASP A 101 8.77 18.96 -7.33
CA ASP A 101 8.93 19.68 -6.06
C ASP A 101 8.02 19.12 -4.96
N GLU A 102 6.78 18.77 -5.30
CA GLU A 102 5.86 18.07 -4.40
C GLU A 102 6.37 16.67 -4.03
N TYR A 103 6.90 15.94 -5.00
CA TYR A 103 7.52 14.62 -4.79
C TYR A 103 8.70 14.70 -3.82
N VAL A 104 9.60 15.68 -4.00
CA VAL A 104 10.76 15.88 -3.11
C VAL A 104 10.30 16.32 -1.71
N LYS A 105 9.37 17.29 -1.61
CA LYS A 105 8.83 17.77 -0.33
C LYS A 105 8.11 16.67 0.46
N GLY A 106 7.44 15.75 -0.24
CA GLY A 106 6.74 14.61 0.35
C GLY A 106 7.64 13.46 0.81
N GLY A 107 8.97 13.56 0.62
CA GLY A 107 9.91 12.47 0.89
C GLY A 107 9.80 11.31 -0.11
N GLY A 108 9.38 11.59 -1.35
CA GLY A 108 9.06 10.60 -2.37
C GLY A 108 10.20 9.62 -2.68
N ALA A 109 11.44 10.11 -2.75
CA ALA A 109 12.60 9.25 -3.01
C ALA A 109 12.85 8.22 -1.89
N ASP A 110 12.53 8.56 -0.64
CA ASP A 110 12.65 7.65 0.49
C ASP A 110 11.47 6.67 0.60
N LYS A 111 10.33 7.01 -0.01
CA LYS A 111 9.10 6.22 0.03
C LYS A 111 8.92 5.27 -1.15
N ASP A 112 9.38 5.67 -2.34
CA ASP A 112 9.05 5.01 -3.60
C ASP A 112 10.24 4.31 -4.26
N ILE A 113 11.47 4.65 -3.87
CA ILE A 113 12.65 3.98 -4.43
C ILE A 113 12.95 2.75 -3.56
N PRO A 114 12.76 1.54 -4.10
CA PRO A 114 13.01 0.33 -3.35
C PRO A 114 14.50 0.20 -3.00
N TYR A 115 14.78 -0.51 -1.93
CA TYR A 115 16.13 -0.86 -1.52
C TYR A 115 16.93 -1.52 -2.64
N VAL A 116 18.19 -1.11 -2.80
CA VAL A 116 19.12 -1.69 -3.76
C VAL A 116 20.29 -2.32 -2.99
N PRO A 117 20.47 -3.65 -3.06
CA PRO A 117 21.61 -4.30 -2.42
C PRO A 117 22.90 -3.98 -3.17
N ALA A 118 24.00 -3.79 -2.44
CA ALA A 118 25.33 -3.55 -3.01
C ALA A 118 25.98 -4.82 -3.57
N ARG A 119 25.47 -6.00 -3.20
CA ARG A 119 25.87 -7.32 -3.73
C ARG A 119 24.64 -8.12 -4.16
N PRO A 120 24.74 -8.94 -5.23
CA PRO A 120 23.64 -9.79 -5.63
C PRO A 120 23.25 -10.74 -4.48
N PRO A 121 21.94 -11.02 -4.29
CA PRO A 121 21.49 -11.91 -3.23
C PRO A 121 22.13 -13.29 -3.42
N VAL A 122 22.70 -13.84 -2.35
CA VAL A 122 23.22 -15.21 -2.36
C VAL A 122 22.02 -16.13 -2.55
N THR A 123 21.96 -16.82 -3.68
CA THR A 123 20.96 -17.86 -3.92
C THR A 123 21.17 -18.94 -2.85
N VAL A 124 20.29 -19.00 -1.85
CA VAL A 124 20.26 -20.14 -0.94
C VAL A 124 19.79 -21.31 -1.79
N VAL A 125 20.72 -22.14 -2.26
CA VAL A 125 20.37 -23.46 -2.78
C VAL A 125 19.68 -24.16 -1.62
N GLN A 126 18.37 -24.38 -1.76
CA GLN A 126 17.54 -25.04 -0.77
C GLN A 126 18.05 -26.48 -0.65
N ALA A 127 18.99 -26.71 0.27
CA ALA A 127 19.46 -28.03 0.64
C ALA A 127 18.31 -28.75 1.35
N GLY A 128 17.50 -29.47 0.58
CA GLY A 128 16.31 -30.12 1.10
C GLY A 128 15.55 -30.94 0.07
N GLU A 129 16.23 -31.53 -0.91
CA GLU A 129 15.70 -32.72 -1.58
C GLU A 129 15.85 -33.88 -0.59
N VAL A 130 14.80 -34.13 0.19
CA VAL A 130 14.68 -35.38 0.95
C VAL A 130 14.35 -36.46 -0.09
N PRO A 131 15.18 -37.49 -0.28
CA PRO A 131 14.82 -38.60 -1.14
C PRO A 131 13.64 -39.35 -0.49
N VAL A 132 12.51 -39.35 -1.18
CA VAL A 132 11.39 -40.22 -0.85
C VAL A 132 11.83 -41.65 -1.21
N LEU A 133 12.03 -42.47 -0.18
CA LEU A 133 12.16 -43.92 -0.30
C LEU A 133 10.80 -44.54 -0.63
#